data_AF-A0A924CUL8-F1
#
_entry.id   AF-A0A924CUL8-F1
#
_cell.length_a   1.000
_cell.length_b   1.000
_cell.length_c   1.000
_cell.angle_alpha   90.00
_cell.angle_beta   90.00
_cell.angle_gamma   90.00
#
_symmetry.space_group_name_H-M   'P 1'
#
loop_
_entity.id
_entity.type
_entity.pdbx_description
1 polymer ?
#
loop_
_entity_poly.entity_id
_entity_poly.type
_entity_poly.pdbx_seq_one_letter_code
_entity_poly.pdbx_strand_id
1 'polypeptide(L)'
;LNLSRNIGGSIGISIVTAQLTRNLQVSHADIGAHITDQNAPSMISPMMEQFGLPAQSVLAIIDAEINRQAAFIAYLDDFYVMMWVTFAAIPLVLLLKPQKPGGSRDEDEMPVHMD
;
A
#
# COMPACT_ATOMS: atom_id res chain seq x y z
N LEU A 1 13.12 -21.11 -11.05
CA LEU A 1 12.94 -19.63 -11.04
C LEU A 1 11.57 -19.15 -10.50
N ASN A 2 10.47 -19.89 -10.66
CA ASN A 2 9.16 -19.45 -10.14
C ASN A 2 9.07 -19.39 -8.60
N LEU A 3 9.73 -20.30 -7.88
CA LEU A 3 9.68 -20.34 -6.42
C LEU A 3 10.28 -19.09 -5.77
N SER A 4 11.49 -18.69 -6.17
CA SER A 4 12.16 -17.50 -5.61
C SER A 4 11.39 -16.21 -5.91
N ARG A 5 10.78 -16.11 -7.10
CA ARG A 5 9.92 -14.96 -7.48
C ARG A 5 8.62 -14.91 -6.67
N ASN A 6 7.94 -16.04 -6.50
CA ASN A 6 6.70 -16.11 -5.73
C ASN A 6 6.94 -15.82 -4.24
N ILE A 7 7.99 -16.40 -3.66
CA ILE A 7 8.38 -16.13 -2.26
C ILE A 7 8.72 -14.66 -2.08
N GLY A 8 9.52 -14.07 -2.98
CA GLY A 8 9.85 -12.64 -2.93
C GLY A 8 8.61 -11.74 -2.98
N GLY A 9 7.67 -12.05 -3.88
CA GLY A 9 6.38 -11.34 -3.97
C GLY A 9 5.55 -11.44 -2.69
N SER A 10 5.39 -12.66 -2.14
CA SER A 10 4.63 -12.88 -0.90
C SER A 10 5.26 -12.20 0.32
N ILE A 11 6.59 -12.19 0.44
CA ILE A 11 7.30 -11.47 1.51
C ILE A 11 7.02 -9.97 1.41
N GLY A 12 7.16 -9.39 0.21
CA GLY A 12 6.90 -7.97 0.00
C GLY A 12 5.47 -7.57 0.35
N ILE A 13 4.48 -8.33 -0.13
CA ILE A 13 3.06 -8.08 0.16
C ILE A 13 2.80 -8.17 1.68
N SER A 14 3.38 -9.16 2.36
CA SER A 14 3.18 -9.35 3.80
C SER A 14 3.74 -8.19 4.62
N ILE A 15 4.93 -7.69 4.26
CA ILE A 15 5.57 -6.54 4.94
C ILE A 15 4.72 -5.28 4.76
N VAL A 16 4.34 -4.95 3.52
CA VAL A 16 3.51 -3.77 3.23
C VAL A 16 2.16 -3.88 3.94
N THR A 17 1.52 -5.05 3.92
CA THR A 17 0.23 -5.26 4.60
C THR A 17 0.34 -5.09 6.13
N ALA A 18 1.41 -5.62 6.73
CA ALA A 18 1.69 -5.48 8.15
C ALA A 18 1.93 -4.02 8.53
N GLN A 19 2.71 -3.29 7.70
CA GLN A 19 2.97 -1.88 7.88
C GLN A 19 1.71 -1.04 7.74
N LEU A 20 0.90 -1.25 6.70
CA LEU A 20 -0.38 -0.58 6.50
C LEU A 20 -1.28 -0.72 7.73
N THR A 21 -1.44 -1.94 8.23
CA THR A 21 -2.26 -2.23 9.41
C THR A 21 -1.75 -1.50 10.65
N ARG A 22 -0.43 -1.52 10.86
CA ARG A 22 0.20 -0.84 11.99
C ARG A 22 0.05 0.67 11.89
N ASN A 23 0.31 1.26 10.73
CA ASN A 23 0.27 2.70 10.52
C ASN A 23 -1.17 3.23 10.60
N LEU A 24 -2.15 2.46 10.13
CA LEU A 24 -3.56 2.79 10.33
C LEU A 24 -3.90 2.89 11.82
N GLN A 25 -3.49 1.91 12.64
CA GLN A 25 -3.75 1.95 14.08
C GLN A 25 -3.03 3.10 14.79
N VAL A 26 -1.77 3.35 14.43
CA VAL A 26 -0.97 4.45 14.99
C VAL A 26 -1.61 5.79 14.65
N SER A 27 -1.93 6.04 13.39
CA SER A 27 -2.57 7.28 12.95
C SER A 27 -3.96 7.46 13.54
N HIS A 28 -4.74 6.39 13.66
CA HIS A 28 -6.05 6.44 14.31
C HIS A 28 -5.92 6.82 15.79
N ALA A 29 -4.95 6.23 16.50
CA ALA A 29 -4.69 6.56 17.89
C ALA A 29 -4.21 8.01 18.05
N ASP A 30 -3.34 8.48 17.15
CA ASP A 30 -2.80 9.83 17.17
C ASP A 30 -3.88 10.89 16.93
N ILE A 31 -4.69 10.72 15.88
CA ILE A 31 -5.82 11.62 15.60
C ILE A 31 -6.86 11.53 16.75
N GLY A 32 -7.20 10.32 17.18
CA GLY A 32 -8.17 10.08 18.25
C GLY A 32 -7.75 10.67 19.60
N ALA A 33 -6.45 10.76 19.90
CA ALA A 33 -5.94 11.35 21.13
C ALA A 33 -6.28 12.85 21.28
N HIS A 34 -6.61 13.53 20.19
CA HIS A 34 -7.05 14.92 20.20
C HIS A 34 -8.53 15.10 20.56
N ILE A 35 -9.32 14.02 20.55
CA ILE A 35 -10.71 14.00 21.00
C ILE A 35 -10.73 13.74 22.51
N THR A 36 -10.75 14.82 23.28
CA THR A 36 -10.79 14.78 24.76
C THR A 36 -12.19 15.12 25.27
N ASP A 37 -12.51 14.73 26.51
CA ASP A 37 -13.77 15.09 27.17
C ASP A 37 -13.99 16.61 27.27
N GLN A 38 -12.92 17.40 27.18
CA GLN A 38 -12.96 18.86 27.21
C GLN A 38 -13.39 19.46 25.87
N ASN A 39 -12.95 18.87 24.76
CA ASN A 39 -13.18 19.40 23.41
C ASN A 39 -14.37 18.72 22.71
N ALA A 40 -14.64 17.45 23.04
CA ALA A 40 -15.70 16.64 22.46
C ALA A 40 -17.10 17.29 22.54
N PRO A 41 -17.54 17.93 23.66
CA PRO A 41 -18.84 18.59 23.71
C PRO A 41 -19.01 19.68 22.65
N SER A 42 -17.96 20.46 22.39
CA SER A 42 -18.00 21.54 21.38
C SER A 42 -18.12 21.02 19.94
N MET A 43 -17.64 19.80 19.69
CA MET A 43 -17.75 19.14 18.37
C MET A 43 -19.08 18.37 18.22
N ILE A 44 -19.55 17.75 19.29
CA ILE A 44 -20.70 16.84 19.28
C ILE A 44 -22.03 17.61 19.39
N SER A 45 -22.12 18.61 20.27
CA SER A 45 -23.38 19.31 20.56
C SER A 45 -24.02 19.96 19.31
N PRO A 46 -23.26 20.65 18.43
CA PRO A 46 -23.83 21.20 17.19
C PRO A 46 -24.35 20.12 16.25
N MET A 47 -23.67 18.98 16.16
CA MET A 47 -24.11 17.86 15.31
C MET A 47 -25.36 17.16 15.88
N MET A 48 -25.44 17.02 17.20
CA MET A 48 -26.65 16.50 17.86
C MET A 48 -27.86 17.38 17.58
N GLU A 49 -27.70 18.70 17.71
CA GLU A 49 -28.77 19.68 17.46
C GLU A 49 -29.16 19.76 15.98
N GLN A 50 -28.17 19.76 15.08
CA GLN A 50 -28.40 19.90 13.64
C GLN A 50 -29.02 18.65 13.02
N PHE A 51 -28.57 17.46 13.44
CA PHE A 51 -28.98 16.19 12.82
C PHE A 51 -29.98 15.40 13.68
N GLY A 52 -30.31 15.86 14.89
CA GLY A 52 -31.21 15.17 15.82
C GLY A 52 -30.69 13.81 16.27
N LEU A 53 -29.37 13.61 16.20
CA LEU A 53 -28.73 12.32 16.47
C LEU A 53 -28.35 12.20 17.95
N PRO A 54 -28.42 10.99 18.54
CA PRO A 54 -27.88 10.76 19.87
C PRO A 54 -26.35 10.89 19.85
N ALA A 55 -25.76 11.26 20.98
CA ALA A 55 -24.31 11.48 21.12
C ALA A 55 -23.48 10.29 20.62
N GLN A 56 -23.95 9.07 20.87
CA GLN A 56 -23.26 7.84 20.44
C GLN A 56 -23.20 7.72 18.90
N SER A 57 -24.25 8.14 18.19
CA SER A 57 -24.26 8.13 16.73
C SER A 57 -23.30 9.17 16.17
N VAL A 58 -23.24 10.36 16.78
CA VAL A 58 -22.28 11.41 16.39
C VAL A 58 -20.84 10.94 16.61
N LEU A 59 -20.56 10.30 17.75
CA LEU A 59 -19.24 9.73 18.04
C LEU A 59 -18.84 8.65 17.02
N ALA A 60 -19.76 7.79 16.60
CA ALA A 60 -19.49 6.78 15.57
C ALA A 60 -19.16 7.41 14.20
N ILE A 61 -19.80 8.53 13.86
CA ILE A 61 -19.49 9.28 12.63
C ILE A 61 -18.08 9.90 12.71
N ILE A 62 -17.74 10.48 13.86
CA ILE A 62 -16.41 11.05 14.10
C ILE A 62 -15.34 9.95 14.02
N ASP A 63 -15.55 8.81 14.66
CA ASP A 63 -14.64 7.66 14.61
C ASP A 63 -14.44 7.14 13.17
N ALA A 64 -15.52 7.05 12.39
CA ALA A 64 -15.42 6.67 10.98
C ALA A 64 -14.57 7.66 10.15
N GLU A 65 -14.68 8.96 10.44
CA GLU A 65 -13.87 9.99 9.79
C GLU A 65 -12.40 9.93 10.24
N ILE A 66 -12.14 9.69 11.53
CA ILE A 66 -10.79 9.46 12.05
C ILE A 66 -10.15 8.26 11.35
N ASN A 67 -10.88 7.16 11.22
CA ASN A 67 -10.41 5.97 10.52
C ASN A 67 -10.11 6.26 9.04
N ARG A 68 -10.96 7.06 8.37
CA ARG A 68 -10.72 7.47 6.98
C ARG A 68 -9.43 8.28 6.84
N GLN A 69 -9.19 9.22 7.75
CA GLN A 69 -7.97 10.03 7.77
C GLN A 69 -6.74 9.20 8.12
N ALA A 70 -6.85 8.29 9.09
CA ALA A 70 -5.79 7.36 9.45
C ALA A 70 -5.40 6.45 8.28
N ALA A 71 -6.38 5.92 7.55
CA ALA A 71 -6.14 5.13 6.35
C ALA A 71 -5.44 5.95 5.25
N PHE A 72 -5.83 7.21 5.07
CA PHE A 72 -5.16 8.11 4.11
C PHE A 72 -3.68 8.30 4.45
N ILE A 73 -3.35 8.58 5.73
CA ILE A 73 -1.96 8.70 6.19
C ILE A 73 -1.21 7.38 5.97
N ALA A 74 -1.81 6.24 6.35
CA ALA A 74 -1.17 4.94 6.21
C ALA A 74 -0.87 4.59 4.73
N TYR A 75 -1.74 4.98 3.79
CA TYR A 75 -1.47 4.83 2.36
C TYR A 75 -0.34 5.73 1.86
N LEU A 76 -0.23 6.96 2.38
CA LEU A 76 0.90 7.83 2.04
C LEU A 76 2.23 7.22 2.50
N ASP A 77 2.25 6.64 3.71
CA ASP A 77 3.44 5.94 4.21
C ASP A 77 3.82 4.75 3.32
N ASP A 78 2.85 3.98 2.86
CA ASP A 78 3.07 2.87 1.93
C ASP A 78 3.65 3.37 0.59
N PHE A 79 3.18 4.52 0.08
CA PHE A 79 3.78 5.14 -1.11
C PHE A 79 5.25 5.52 -0.90
N TYR A 80 5.61 6.03 0.28
CA TYR A 80 7.01 6.31 0.59
C TYR A 80 7.86 5.03 0.63
N VAL A 81 7.34 3.94 1.20
CA VAL A 81 8.03 2.64 1.17
C VAL A 81 8.22 2.15 -0.26
N MET A 82 7.18 2.21 -1.09
CA MET A 82 7.29 1.82 -2.50
C MET A 82 8.32 2.68 -3.24
N MET A 83 8.36 3.99 -2.99
CA MET A 83 9.37 4.89 -3.54
C MET A 83 10.79 4.43 -3.18
N TRP A 84 11.06 4.13 -1.91
CA TRP A 84 12.37 3.66 -1.46
C TRP A 84 12.74 2.29 -2.04
N VAL A 85 11.79 1.36 -2.10
CA VAL A 85 11.99 0.03 -2.71
C VAL A 85 12.32 0.16 -4.19
N THR A 86 11.58 0.98 -4.94
CA THR A 86 11.87 1.26 -6.35
C THR A 86 13.24 1.90 -6.52
N PHE A 87 13.58 2.90 -5.69
CA PHE A 87 14.88 3.56 -5.76
C PHE A 87 16.03 2.58 -5.49
N ALA A 88 15.87 1.68 -4.52
CA ALA A 88 16.84 0.61 -4.24
C ALA A 88 16.92 -0.43 -5.38
N ALA A 89 15.84 -0.66 -6.13
CA ALA A 89 15.82 -1.59 -7.26
C ALA A 89 16.54 -1.06 -8.51
N ILE A 90 16.62 0.27 -8.71
CA ILE A 90 17.30 0.90 -9.86
C ILE A 90 18.74 0.38 -10.06
N PRO A 91 19.65 0.42 -9.06
CA PRO A 91 21.02 -0.08 -9.25
C PRO A 91 21.09 -1.59 -9.51
N LEU A 92 20.18 -2.38 -8.94
CA LEU A 92 20.08 -3.82 -9.18
C LEU A 92 19.74 -4.14 -10.64
N VAL A 93 18.88 -3.34 -11.27
CA VAL A 93 18.54 -3.49 -12.68
C VAL A 93 19.73 -3.17 -13.59
N LEU A 94 20.52 -2.16 -13.25
CA LEU A 94 21.72 -1.78 -14.03
C LEU A 94 22.83 -2.84 -13.97
N LEU A 95 22.93 -3.60 -12.88
CA LEU A 95 23.86 -4.71 -12.73
C LEU A 95 23.42 -5.98 -13.46
N LEU A 96 22.16 -6.05 -13.89
CA LEU A 96 21.62 -7.22 -14.55
C LEU A 96 22.02 -7.22 -16.03
N LYS A 97 23.04 -8.04 -16.37
CA LYS A 97 23.52 -8.19 -17.75
C LYS A 97 22.38 -8.65 -18.66
N PRO A 98 22.09 -7.98 -19.79
CA PRO A 98 21.08 -8.42 -20.74
C PRO A 98 21.38 -9.85 -21.17
N GLN A 99 20.45 -10.78 -20.97
CA GLN A 99 20.53 -12.09 -21.58
C GLN A 99 20.34 -11.90 -23.08
N LYS A 100 21.33 -12.34 -23.88
CA LYS A 100 21.23 -12.38 -25.34
C LYS A 100 19.94 -13.13 -25.69
N PRO A 101 19.01 -12.57 -26.47
CA PRO A 101 17.86 -13.31 -26.95
C PRO A 101 18.42 -14.56 -27.62
N GLY A 102 18.07 -15.75 -27.10
CA GLY A 102 18.48 -17.01 -27.68
C GLY A 102 18.09 -16.98 -29.15
N GLY A 103 19.09 -17.14 -30.04
CA GLY A 103 18.87 -17.16 -31.47
C GLY A 103 17.72 -18.11 -31.76
N SER A 104 16.65 -17.57 -32.33
CA SER A 104 15.69 -18.37 -33.08
C SER A 104 16.50 -19.22 -34.05
N ARG A 105 16.36 -20.54 -33.88
CA ARG A 105 16.95 -21.57 -34.72
C ARG A 105 16.88 -21.14 -36.18
N ASP A 106 18.04 -21.16 -36.84
CA ASP A 106 18.14 -21.15 -38.29
C ASP A 106 17.36 -22.38 -38.81
N GLU A 107 16.09 -22.17 -39.14
CA GLU A 107 15.24 -23.11 -39.88
C GLU A 107 15.25 -22.80 -41.39
N ASP A 108 16.32 -22.18 -41.89
CA ASP A 108 16.45 -21.85 -43.31
C ASP A 108 17.88 -22.09 -43.77
N GLU A 109 18.19 -23.35 -44.13
CA GLU A 109 19.14 -23.76 -45.17
C GLU A 109 19.42 -25.27 -45.09
N MET A 110 18.60 -26.07 -45.78
CA MET A 110 19.11 -27.28 -46.42
C MET A 110 18.85 -27.18 -47.93
N PRO A 111 19.81 -26.68 -48.72
CA PRO A 111 19.74 -26.79 -50.16
C PRO A 111 20.14 -28.21 -50.62
N VAL A 112 19.22 -28.80 -51.40
CA VAL A 112 19.46 -29.64 -52.59
C VAL A 112 20.09 -31.03 -52.39
N HIS A 113 19.35 -32.07 -52.79
CA HIS A 113 19.70 -32.83 -53.99
C HIS A 113 18.46 -33.47 -54.62
N MET A 114 18.13 -33.01 -55.83
CA MET A 114 17.55 -33.86 -56.86
C MET A 114 18.55 -34.98 -57.13
N ASP A 115 18.07 -36.22 -57.06
CA ASP A 115 18.36 -37.32 -57.98
C ASP A 115 17.16 -38.28 -57.97
#